data_AF-A0A9N9K026-F1
#
_entry.id   AF-A0A9N9K026-F1
#
_cell.length_a   1.000
_cell.length_b   1.000
_cell.length_c   1.000
_cell.angle_alpha   90.00
_cell.angle_beta   90.00
_cell.angle_gamma   90.00
#
_symmetry.space_group_name_H-M   'P 1'
#
loop_
_entity.id
_entity.type
_entity.pdbx_description
1 polymer ?
#
loop_
_entity_poly.entity_id
_entity_poly.type
_entity_poly.pdbx_seq_one_letter_code
_entity_poly.pdbx_strand_id
1 'polypeptide(L)'
;YTQPLINQKRIQPTIDILIRRQHTNGGYSYFEGIYGYCWMELINPSEFFENTFIEHTYIKYTSSVITALRIFSNFDFVNHYVDDIKFLL
;
A
#
# COMPACT_ATOMS: atom_id res chain seq x y z
N TYR A 1 -16.37 -24.70 -5.46
CA TYR A 1 -14.92 -24.73 -5.70
C TYR A 1 -14.28 -23.64 -4.84
N THR A 2 -13.69 -24.01 -3.70
CA THR A 2 -12.97 -23.07 -2.84
C THR A 2 -11.50 -23.13 -3.21
N GLN A 3 -10.89 -21.97 -3.45
CA GLN A 3 -9.45 -21.87 -3.73
C GLN A 3 -8.65 -22.43 -2.53
N PRO A 4 -7.52 -23.11 -2.77
CA PRO A 4 -6.67 -23.60 -1.69
C PRO A 4 -6.11 -22.43 -0.87
N LEU A 5 -5.90 -22.65 0.43
CA LEU A 5 -5.31 -21.66 1.33
C LEU A 5 -3.92 -21.24 0.82
N ILE A 6 -3.66 -19.93 0.83
CA ILE A 6 -2.38 -19.37 0.43
C ILE A 6 -1.33 -19.71 1.49
N ASN A 7 -0.21 -20.30 1.06
CA ASN A 7 0.90 -20.65 1.95
C ASN A 7 1.59 -19.38 2.48
N GLN A 8 2.03 -19.42 3.74
CA GLN A 8 2.89 -18.42 4.39
C GLN A 8 4.04 -17.93 3.51
N LYS A 9 4.72 -18.82 2.77
CA LYS A 9 5.82 -18.46 1.85
C LYS A 9 5.43 -17.44 0.77
N ARG A 10 4.14 -17.30 0.47
CA ARG A 10 3.61 -16.28 -0.48
C ARG A 10 3.12 -15.02 0.23
N ILE A 11 2.71 -15.15 1.49
CA ILE A 11 2.21 -14.01 2.29
C ILE A 11 3.37 -13.11 2.69
N GLN A 12 4.46 -13.67 3.22
CA GLN A 12 5.64 -12.92 3.67
C GLN A 12 6.19 -11.93 2.62
N PRO A 13 6.50 -12.32 1.37
CA PRO A 13 6.98 -11.37 0.38
C PRO A 13 5.94 -10.31 0.01
N THR A 14 4.64 -10.61 0.15
CA THR A 14 3.58 -9.62 -0.05
C THR A 14 3.61 -8.56 1.06
N ILE A 15 3.81 -8.98 2.31
CA ILE A 15 3.96 -8.07 3.46
C ILE A 15 5.24 -7.22 3.30
N ASP A 16 6.35 -7.81 2.88
CA ASP A 16 7.60 -7.08 2.58
C ASP A 16 7.36 -5.95 1.57
N ILE A 17 6.62 -6.24 0.50
CA ILE A 17 6.27 -5.26 -0.53
C ILE A 17 5.41 -4.16 0.06
N LEU A 18 4.38 -4.50 0.85
CA LEU A 18 3.51 -3.49 1.47
C LEU A 18 4.29 -2.57 2.41
N ILE A 19 5.15 -3.11 3.27
CA ILE A 19 5.97 -2.32 4.18
C ILE A 19 6.89 -1.37 3.40
N ARG A 20 7.61 -1.88 2.38
CA ARG A 20 8.57 -1.08 1.60
C ARG A 20 7.94 -0.02 0.70
N ARG A 21 6.65 -0.17 0.37
CA ARG A 21 5.95 0.71 -0.56
C ARG A 21 5.28 1.92 0.09
N GLN A 22 5.39 2.08 1.41
CA GLN A 22 4.87 3.27 2.06
C GLN A 22 5.56 4.52 1.51
N HIS A 23 4.78 5.53 1.16
CA HIS A 23 5.33 6.82 0.75
C HIS A 23 5.85 7.61 1.95
N THR A 24 6.65 8.63 1.69
CA THR A 24 7.23 9.50 2.74
C THR A 24 6.17 10.22 3.59
N ASN A 25 4.96 10.40 3.05
CA ASN A 25 3.82 10.96 3.79
C ASN A 25 3.03 9.91 4.60
N GLY A 26 3.50 8.66 4.66
CA GLY A 26 2.86 7.54 5.35
C GLY A 26 1.73 6.85 4.57
N GLY A 27 1.35 7.40 3.41
CA GLY A 27 0.22 6.90 2.61
C GLY A 27 0.60 5.86 1.57
N TYR A 28 -0.44 5.28 0.96
CA TYR A 28 -0.33 4.35 -0.15
C TYR A 28 -1.08 4.85 -1.38
N SER A 29 -0.45 4.69 -2.54
CA SER A 29 -0.99 4.93 -3.88
C SER A 29 -1.67 3.68 -4.44
N TYR A 30 -2.29 3.79 -5.62
CA TYR A 30 -3.08 2.69 -6.17
C TYR A 30 -2.23 1.56 -6.73
N PHE A 31 -1.34 1.87 -7.69
CA PHE A 31 -0.54 0.85 -8.39
C PHE A 31 0.96 1.03 -8.22
N GLU A 32 1.47 2.26 -8.32
CA GLU A 32 2.91 2.53 -8.44
C GLU A 32 3.42 3.59 -7.46
N GLY A 33 4.73 3.85 -7.50
CA GLY A 33 5.30 4.99 -6.79
C GLY A 33 4.77 6.32 -7.35
N ILE A 34 4.84 7.40 -6.57
CA ILE A 34 4.55 8.75 -7.06
C ILE A 34 5.84 9.28 -7.68
N TYR A 35 5.95 9.23 -9.00
CA TYR A 35 7.14 9.65 -9.74
C TYR A 35 7.04 11.06 -10.31
N GLY A 36 5.85 11.66 -10.27
CA GLY A 36 5.59 13.02 -10.76
C GLY A 36 5.37 14.02 -9.64
N TYR A 37 5.40 15.30 -9.99
CA TYR A 37 5.14 16.40 -9.07
C TYR A 37 3.70 16.88 -9.20
N CYS A 38 3.10 17.39 -8.11
CA CYS A 38 1.71 17.86 -8.12
C CYS A 38 1.40 18.91 -9.20
N TRP A 39 2.37 19.75 -9.58
CA TRP A 39 2.17 20.74 -10.64
C TRP A 39 1.90 20.11 -12.01
N MET A 40 2.29 18.85 -12.23
CA MET A 40 2.03 18.14 -13.49
C MET A 40 0.52 17.86 -13.69
N GLU A 41 -0.30 17.95 -12.64
CA GLU A 41 -1.76 17.91 -12.80
C GLU A 41 -2.32 19.17 -13.47
N LEU A 42 -1.61 20.30 -13.43
CA LEU A 42 -2.02 21.53 -14.12
C LEU A 42 -2.04 21.38 -15.65
N ILE A 43 -1.28 20.42 -16.18
CA ILE A 43 -1.24 20.11 -17.61
C ILE A 43 -2.09 18.89 -17.97
N ASN A 44 -2.91 18.39 -17.06
CA ASN A 44 -3.82 17.28 -17.32
C ASN A 44 -4.81 17.67 -18.44
N PRO A 45 -4.79 16.97 -19.60
CA PRO A 45 -5.67 17.30 -20.71
C PRO A 45 -7.12 16.83 -20.50
N SER A 46 -7.39 16.10 -19.42
CA SER A 46 -8.71 15.54 -19.14
C SER A 46 -9.64 16.62 -18.57
N GLU A 47 -10.73 16.91 -19.27
CA GLU A 47 -11.74 17.88 -18.79
C GLU A 47 -12.61 17.34 -17.65
N PHE A 48 -12.76 16.02 -17.55
CA PHE A 48 -13.70 15.37 -16.63
C PHE A 48 -13.03 14.65 -15.46
N PHE A 49 -11.71 14.44 -15.52
CA PHE A 49 -10.99 13.60 -14.57
C PHE A 49 -9.86 14.37 -13.90
N GLU A 50 -10.00 14.60 -12.60
CA GLU A 50 -8.99 15.21 -11.77
C GLU A 50 -8.00 14.15 -11.25
N ASN A 51 -6.76 14.57 -10.95
CA ASN A 51 -5.75 13.75 -10.28
C ASN A 51 -5.45 12.43 -10.99
N THR A 52 -5.34 12.47 -12.32
CA THR A 52 -5.10 11.30 -13.17
C THR A 52 -3.70 11.28 -13.80
N PHE A 53 -2.99 12.41 -13.80
CA PHE A 53 -1.73 12.51 -14.52
C PHE A 53 -0.56 11.90 -13.71
N ILE A 54 -0.64 11.95 -12.38
CA ILE A 54 0.31 11.29 -11.48
C ILE A 54 -0.43 10.35 -10.51
N GLU A 55 0.32 9.45 -9.86
CA GLU A 55 -0.19 8.68 -8.73
C GLU A 55 -0.37 9.56 -7.50
N HIS A 56 -1.35 9.23 -6.66
CA HIS A 56 -1.66 9.95 -5.43
C HIS A 56 -1.89 8.98 -4.29
N THR A 57 -1.50 9.39 -3.08
CA THR A 57 -1.87 8.64 -1.88
C THR A 57 -3.31 8.91 -1.53
N TYR A 58 -4.12 7.86 -1.38
CA TYR A 58 -5.51 7.98 -0.96
C TYR A 58 -5.77 7.20 0.32
N ILE A 59 -6.72 7.70 1.11
CA ILE A 59 -7.11 7.09 2.38
C ILE A 59 -7.59 5.65 2.18
N LYS A 60 -8.32 5.36 1.11
CA LYS A 60 -8.89 4.03 0.82
C LYS A 60 -7.81 2.95 0.63
N TYR A 61 -6.69 3.30 0.00
CA TYR A 61 -5.58 2.37 -0.20
C TYR A 61 -4.79 2.23 1.09
N THR A 62 -4.52 3.34 1.75
CA THR A 62 -3.82 3.38 3.04
C THR A 62 -4.55 2.56 4.10
N SER A 63 -5.85 2.77 4.26
CA SER A 63 -6.68 2.02 5.22
C SER A 63 -6.74 0.53 4.90
N SER A 64 -6.76 0.17 3.60
CA SER A 64 -6.76 -1.22 3.17
C SER A 64 -5.46 -1.93 3.55
N VAL A 65 -4.31 -1.28 3.30
CA VAL A 65 -2.99 -1.82 3.66
C VAL A 65 -2.84 -1.91 5.17
N ILE A 66 -3.20 -0.87 5.92
CA ILE A 66 -3.18 -0.86 7.38
C ILE A 66 -4.04 -1.99 7.96
N THR A 67 -5.25 -2.18 7.42
CA THR A 67 -6.14 -3.26 7.87
C THR A 67 -5.52 -4.62 7.59
N ALA A 68 -4.93 -4.83 6.42
CA ALA A 68 -4.25 -6.07 6.08
C ALA A 68 -3.05 -6.35 7.00
N LEU A 69 -2.22 -5.34 7.28
CA LEU A 69 -1.09 -5.45 8.20
C LEU A 69 -1.54 -5.71 9.64
N ARG A 70 -2.66 -5.11 10.08
CA ARG A 70 -3.24 -5.35 11.40
C ARG A 70 -3.80 -6.76 11.56
N ILE A 71 -4.40 -7.32 10.51
CA ILE A 71 -4.83 -8.72 10.50
C ILE A 71 -3.60 -9.62 10.50
N PHE A 72 -2.59 -9.28 9.70
CA PHE A 72 -1.34 -10.01 9.64
C PHE A 72 -0.62 -10.05 11.00
N SER A 73 -0.66 -8.97 11.79
CA SER A 73 0.02 -8.91 13.08
C SER A 73 -0.51 -9.90 14.14
N ASN A 74 -1.67 -10.52 13.89
CA ASN A 74 -2.25 -11.52 14.77
C ASN A 74 -1.78 -12.96 14.47
N PHE A 75 -0.92 -13.17 13.47
CA PHE A 75 -0.39 -14.49 13.13
C PHE A 75 0.93 -14.79 13.88
N ASP A 76 1.16 -16.06 14.21
CA ASP A 76 2.30 -16.48 15.06
C ASP A 76 3.69 -16.24 14.45
N PHE A 77 3.78 -16.07 13.12
CA PHE A 77 5.05 -15.94 12.39
C PHE A 77 5.44 -14.49 12.08
N VAL A 78 4.88 -13.53 12.82
CA VAL A 78 5.08 -12.08 12.65
C VAL A 78 6.38 -11.58 13.28
N ASN A 79 7.10 -12.38 14.08
CA ASN A 79 8.24 -11.92 14.90
C ASN A 79 9.27 -11.02 14.18
N HIS A 80 9.53 -11.25 12.89
CA HIS A 80 10.45 -10.41 12.10
C HIS A 80 9.89 -9.02 11.74
N TYR A 81 8.57 -8.84 11.74
CA TYR A 81 7.86 -7.65 11.25
C TYR A 81 7.31 -6.75 12.35
N VAL A 82 7.51 -7.10 13.62
CA VAL A 82 6.84 -6.43 14.75
C VAL A 82 7.17 -4.94 14.80
N ASP A 83 8.44 -4.58 14.61
CA ASP A 83 8.88 -3.19 14.71
C ASP A 83 8.45 -2.39 13.48
N ASP A 84 8.55 -2.99 12.29
CA ASP A 84 8.10 -2.38 11.03
C ASP A 84 6.60 -2.08 11.08
N ILE A 85 5.77 -3.04 11.50
CA ILE A 85 4.31 -2.87 11.56
C ILE A 85 3.92 -1.85 12.64
N LYS A 86 4.62 -1.79 13.78
CA LYS A 86 4.37 -0.76 14.81
C LYS A 86 4.72 0.64 14.34
N PHE A 87 5.70 0.80 13.46
CA PHE A 87 6.03 2.10 12.89
C PHE A 87 4.96 2.57 11.88
N LEU A 88 4.24 1.63 11.27
CA LEU A 88 3.21 1.88 10.26
C LEU A 88 1.79 2.09 10.83
N LEU A 89 1.55 1.74 12.11
CA LEU A 89 0.26 1.81 12.81
C LEU A 89 0.25 2.89 13.88
#